data_AF-A0A7M1Q3P5-F1
#
_entry.id   AF-A0A7M1Q3P5-F1
#
_cell.length_a   1.000
_cell.length_b   1.000
_cell.length_c   1.000
_cell.angle_alpha   90.00
_cell.angle_beta   90.00
_cell.angle_gamma   90.00
#
_symmetry.space_group_name_H-M   'P 1'
#
loop_
_entity.id
_entity.type
_entity.pdbx_description
1 polymer ?
#
loop_
_entity_poly.entity_id
_entity_poly.type
_entity_poly.pdbx_seq_one_letter_code
_entity_poly.pdbx_strand_id
1 'polypeptide(L)'
;MKANVTLDLNVLESMIYFWEASKDGEKVGEQYIMTIAEDANMKSVYTEDFNDESVRRALSAISNREIFDGSKIERKFWNNNMWMMDDLDFMREMIKPVKTLNISSLIENIDSNVEELEVVVLPLHTETHYIVDNKLILNFFSIRLDFMDYSIVTFDNMPLADFIQKALQEVASK
;
A
#
# COMPACT_ATOMS: atom_id res chain seq x y z
N MET A 1 -21.54 18.52 -3.89
CA MET A 1 -20.38 19.35 -3.54
C MET A 1 -19.15 18.68 -4.13
N LYS A 2 -18.09 19.40 -4.51
CA LYS A 2 -16.85 18.74 -4.95
C LYS A 2 -16.09 18.26 -3.71
N ALA A 3 -15.75 16.97 -3.65
CA ALA A 3 -14.92 16.44 -2.57
C ALA A 3 -13.49 16.99 -2.68
N ASN A 4 -12.89 17.32 -1.55
CA ASN A 4 -11.43 17.42 -1.46
C ASN A 4 -10.86 16.00 -1.35
N VAL A 5 -9.84 15.68 -2.15
CA VAL A 5 -9.25 14.34 -2.14
C VAL A 5 -7.76 14.42 -1.87
N THR A 6 -7.33 13.70 -0.83
CA THR A 6 -5.93 13.62 -0.41
C THR A 6 -5.30 12.28 -0.80
N LEU A 7 -3.97 12.25 -0.85
CA LEU A 7 -3.18 11.05 -1.04
C LEU A 7 -2.27 10.86 0.17
N ASP A 8 -2.41 9.73 0.87
CA ASP A 8 -1.53 9.32 1.96
C ASP A 8 -0.62 8.17 1.49
N LEU A 9 0.69 8.43 1.52
CA LEU A 9 1.76 7.48 1.22
C LEU A 9 2.68 7.22 2.42
N ASN A 10 2.35 7.69 3.63
CA ASN A 10 3.25 7.71 4.78
C ASN A 10 3.81 6.32 5.14
N VAL A 11 2.92 5.32 5.19
CA VAL A 11 3.31 3.93 5.46
C VAL A 11 4.14 3.37 4.30
N LEU A 12 3.78 3.66 3.05
CA LEU A 12 4.54 3.24 1.89
C LEU A 12 5.97 3.84 1.93
N GLU A 13 6.12 5.12 2.25
CA GLU A 13 7.42 5.76 2.39
C GLU A 13 8.28 5.14 3.50
N SER A 14 7.65 4.80 4.61
CA SER A 14 8.33 4.08 5.69
C SER A 14 8.78 2.68 5.25
N MET A 15 7.97 2.02 4.42
CA MET A 15 8.27 0.71 3.87
C MET A 15 9.36 0.75 2.79
N ILE A 16 9.47 1.83 2.03
CA ILE A 16 10.58 2.05 1.08
C ILE A 16 11.91 2.07 1.83
N TYR A 17 12.01 2.89 2.88
CA TYR A 17 13.20 2.92 3.73
C TYR A 17 13.48 1.53 4.32
N PHE A 18 12.45 0.86 4.83
CA PHE A 18 12.58 -0.48 5.39
C PHE A 18 13.16 -1.48 4.37
N TRP A 19 12.66 -1.51 3.13
CA TRP A 19 13.14 -2.42 2.10
C TRP A 19 14.58 -2.11 1.68
N GLU A 20 14.92 -0.83 1.50
CA GLU A 20 16.29 -0.42 1.14
C GLU A 20 17.29 -0.78 2.25
N ALA A 21 17.01 -0.41 3.50
CA ALA A 21 17.87 -0.72 4.64
C ALA A 21 18.03 -2.22 4.86
N SER A 22 16.92 -2.98 4.80
CA SER A 22 16.96 -4.44 4.99
C SER A 22 17.73 -5.17 3.88
N LYS A 23 17.63 -4.70 2.63
CA LYS A 23 18.39 -5.25 1.50
C LYS A 23 19.89 -5.03 1.65
N ASP A 24 20.30 -3.85 2.12
CA ASP A 24 21.71 -3.53 2.40
C ASP A 24 22.25 -4.26 3.65
N GLY A 25 21.37 -4.95 4.38
CA GLY A 25 21.71 -5.72 5.56
C GLY A 25 21.79 -4.91 6.83
N GLU A 26 21.27 -3.69 6.80
CA GLU A 26 21.07 -2.90 7.99
C GLU A 26 19.91 -3.47 8.79
N LYS A 27 20.08 -3.47 10.11
CA LYS A 27 19.00 -3.83 11.02
C LYS A 27 18.12 -2.61 11.24
N VAL A 28 16.88 -2.70 10.78
CA VAL A 28 15.84 -1.72 11.08
C VAL A 28 15.38 -1.95 12.52
N GLY A 29 15.39 -0.88 13.32
CA GLY A 29 15.05 -0.97 14.73
C GLY A 29 13.59 -1.37 14.96
N GLU A 30 13.35 -2.16 16.01
CA GLU A 30 12.00 -2.63 16.38
C GLU A 30 11.01 -1.47 16.53
N GLN A 31 11.45 -0.33 17.10
CA GLN A 31 10.60 0.84 17.25
C GLN A 31 10.11 1.41 15.91
N TYR A 32 10.93 1.34 14.86
CA TYR A 32 10.55 1.79 13.51
C TYR A 32 9.57 0.81 12.86
N ILE A 33 9.77 -0.49 13.05
CA ILE A 33 8.81 -1.50 12.62
C ILE A 33 7.46 -1.28 13.31
N MET A 34 7.48 -0.95 14.60
CA MET A 34 6.27 -0.64 15.36
C MET A 34 5.54 0.60 14.82
N THR A 35 6.25 1.66 14.38
CA THR A 35 5.56 2.82 13.79
C THR A 35 4.79 2.47 12.52
N ILE A 36 5.26 1.48 11.76
CA ILE A 36 4.56 0.97 10.58
C ILE A 36 3.37 0.11 11.01
N ALA A 37 3.59 -0.84 11.92
CA ALA A 37 2.57 -1.78 12.38
C ALA A 37 1.42 -1.08 13.13
N GLU A 38 1.71 0.01 13.85
CA GLU A 38 0.74 0.71 14.67
C GLU A 38 0.03 1.87 13.95
N ASP A 39 0.39 2.15 12.70
CA ASP A 39 -0.19 3.23 11.90
C ASP A 39 -1.72 3.09 11.81
N ALA A 40 -2.42 4.22 11.89
CA ALA A 40 -3.88 4.25 11.91
C ALA A 40 -4.49 3.69 10.62
N ASN A 41 -3.88 3.95 9.46
CA ASN A 41 -4.35 3.43 8.19
C ASN A 41 -4.14 1.92 8.09
N MET A 42 -3.03 1.40 8.61
CA MET A 42 -2.82 -0.05 8.71
C MET A 42 -3.86 -0.71 9.62
N LYS A 43 -4.11 -0.13 10.80
CA LYS A 43 -5.11 -0.63 11.75
C LYS A 43 -6.52 -0.68 11.18
N SER A 44 -6.87 0.23 10.27
CA SER A 44 -8.20 0.27 9.65
C SER A 44 -8.53 -0.95 8.78
N VAL A 45 -7.52 -1.71 8.34
CA VAL A 45 -7.67 -2.91 7.50
C VAL A 45 -7.27 -4.20 8.22
N TYR A 46 -6.93 -4.12 9.51
CA TYR A 46 -6.62 -5.31 10.30
C TYR A 46 -7.85 -6.17 10.57
N THR A 47 -7.59 -7.45 10.72
CA THR A 47 -8.57 -8.49 11.00
C THR A 47 -8.10 -9.29 12.22
N GLU A 48 -8.94 -10.22 12.69
CA GLU A 48 -8.54 -11.15 13.75
C GLU A 48 -7.30 -11.98 13.37
N ASP A 49 -7.17 -12.34 12.09
CA ASP A 49 -6.09 -13.19 11.57
C ASP A 49 -4.86 -12.41 11.06
N PHE A 50 -4.93 -11.07 11.02
CA PHE A 50 -3.84 -10.22 10.54
C PHE A 50 -3.92 -8.83 11.20
N ASN A 51 -2.97 -8.54 12.10
CA ASN A 51 -2.95 -7.33 12.92
C ASN A 51 -1.55 -6.70 13.00
N ASP A 52 -1.35 -5.77 13.93
CA ASP A 52 -0.07 -5.10 14.19
C ASP A 52 1.03 -6.10 14.56
N GLU A 53 0.74 -7.09 15.40
CA GLU A 53 1.69 -8.14 15.76
C GLU A 53 2.09 -8.99 14.54
N SER A 54 1.15 -9.27 13.64
CA SER A 54 1.43 -9.95 12.36
C SER A 54 2.41 -9.16 11.50
N VAL A 55 2.19 -7.86 11.34
CA VAL A 55 3.08 -6.96 10.57
C VAL A 55 4.45 -6.88 11.25
N ARG A 56 4.48 -6.61 12.56
CA ARG A 56 5.69 -6.49 13.36
C ARG A 56 6.56 -7.73 13.23
N ARG A 57 6.00 -8.93 13.44
CA ARG A 57 6.75 -10.18 13.36
C ARG A 57 7.30 -10.43 11.96
N ALA A 58 6.52 -10.18 10.92
CA ALA A 58 6.96 -10.38 9.54
C ALA A 58 8.12 -9.45 9.16
N LEU A 59 8.00 -8.15 9.47
CA LEU A 59 9.06 -7.17 9.20
C LEU A 59 10.29 -7.39 10.10
N SER A 60 10.10 -7.78 11.35
CA SER A 60 11.22 -8.11 12.25
C SER A 60 11.98 -9.33 11.75
N ALA A 61 11.29 -10.39 11.30
CA ALA A 61 11.95 -11.56 10.70
C ALA A 61 12.74 -11.20 9.44
N ILE A 62 12.21 -10.33 8.59
CA ILE A 62 12.93 -9.80 7.42
C ILE A 62 14.20 -9.08 7.86
N SER A 63 14.09 -8.11 8.77
CA SER A 63 15.23 -7.29 9.18
C SER A 63 16.30 -8.10 9.91
N ASN A 64 15.91 -9.13 10.67
CA ASN A 64 16.83 -10.05 11.35
C ASN A 64 17.34 -11.19 10.43
N ARG A 65 16.85 -11.29 9.19
CA ARG A 65 17.17 -12.38 8.24
C ARG A 65 16.82 -13.77 8.78
N GLU A 66 15.69 -13.84 9.47
CA GLU A 66 15.16 -15.06 10.06
C GLU A 66 14.14 -15.72 9.14
N ILE A 67 13.99 -17.04 9.26
CA ILE A 67 12.90 -17.76 8.61
C ILE A 67 11.60 -17.31 9.30
N PHE A 68 10.66 -16.81 8.52
CA PHE A 68 9.36 -16.41 9.03
C PHE A 68 8.41 -17.61 9.12
N ASP A 69 7.87 -17.85 10.31
CA ASP A 69 6.75 -18.76 10.53
C ASP A 69 5.53 -17.98 11.05
N GLY A 70 4.37 -18.32 10.51
CA GLY A 70 3.13 -17.58 10.71
C GLY A 70 1.94 -18.22 10.01
N SER A 71 0.80 -17.55 10.07
CA SER A 71 -0.41 -17.96 9.35
C SER A 71 -0.23 -17.85 7.83
N LYS A 72 -1.21 -18.33 7.06
CA LYS A 72 -1.19 -18.21 5.60
C LYS A 72 -1.17 -16.74 5.15
N ILE A 73 -1.93 -15.88 5.83
CA ILE A 73 -2.06 -14.47 5.48
C ILE A 73 -0.79 -13.68 5.87
N GLU A 74 -0.21 -13.99 7.03
CA GLU A 74 1.07 -13.43 7.47
C GLU A 74 2.21 -13.79 6.51
N ARG A 75 2.31 -15.07 6.12
CA ARG A 75 3.31 -15.50 5.13
C ARG A 75 3.13 -14.84 3.79
N LYS A 76 1.88 -14.53 3.39
CA LYS A 76 1.62 -13.80 2.13
C LYS A 76 2.15 -12.37 2.22
N PHE A 77 1.87 -11.66 3.32
CA PHE A 77 2.46 -10.35 3.58
C PHE A 77 4.00 -10.39 3.58
N TRP A 78 4.58 -11.33 4.32
CA TRP A 78 6.04 -11.54 4.36
C TRP A 78 6.62 -11.78 2.95
N ASN A 79 6.03 -12.70 2.17
CA ASN A 79 6.48 -13.00 0.81
C ASN A 79 6.39 -11.79 -0.13
N ASN A 80 5.31 -11.00 -0.05
CA ASN A 80 5.17 -9.80 -0.87
C ASN A 80 6.30 -8.78 -0.57
N ASN A 81 6.66 -8.62 0.71
CA ASN A 81 7.77 -7.76 1.13
C ASN A 81 9.14 -8.29 0.69
N MET A 82 9.36 -9.61 0.79
CA MET A 82 10.59 -10.25 0.28
C MET A 82 10.77 -9.97 -1.21
N TRP A 83 9.70 -10.05 -2.00
CA TRP A 83 9.75 -9.80 -3.44
C TRP A 83 10.19 -8.37 -3.79
N MET A 84 9.82 -7.36 -2.99
CA MET A 84 10.30 -5.98 -3.19
C MET A 84 11.78 -5.80 -2.90
N MET A 85 12.34 -6.60 -2.00
CA MET A 85 13.77 -6.57 -1.70
C MET A 85 14.59 -7.39 -2.68
N ASP A 86 14.00 -8.35 -3.40
CA ASP A 86 14.73 -9.16 -4.37
C ASP A 86 15.33 -8.28 -5.48
N ASP A 87 14.54 -7.33 -5.98
CA ASP A 87 14.92 -6.34 -7.00
C ASP A 87 14.45 -4.93 -6.60
N LEU A 88 15.38 -4.13 -6.06
CA LEU A 88 15.10 -2.75 -5.65
C LEU A 88 14.82 -1.82 -6.85
N ASP A 89 15.36 -2.12 -8.03
CA ASP A 89 15.11 -1.28 -9.20
C ASP A 89 13.67 -1.50 -9.68
N PHE A 90 13.21 -2.74 -9.72
CA PHE A 90 11.81 -3.05 -9.96
C PHE A 90 10.87 -2.43 -8.90
N MET A 91 11.22 -2.54 -7.61
CA MET A 91 10.49 -1.88 -6.52
C MET A 91 10.37 -0.36 -6.74
N ARG A 92 11.47 0.30 -7.14
CA ARG A 92 11.48 1.74 -7.48
C ARG A 92 10.60 2.07 -8.67
N GLU A 93 10.61 1.25 -9.73
CA GLU A 93 9.71 1.43 -10.87
C GLU A 93 8.23 1.32 -10.44
N MET A 94 7.89 0.39 -9.54
CA MET A 94 6.52 0.26 -9.01
C MET A 94 6.07 1.49 -8.20
N ILE A 95 6.99 2.15 -7.49
CA ILE A 95 6.67 3.32 -6.66
C ILE A 95 6.46 4.59 -7.47
N LYS A 96 7.23 4.78 -8.54
CA LYS A 96 7.17 6.00 -9.38
C LYS A 96 5.74 6.43 -9.72
N PRO A 97 4.88 5.58 -10.31
CA PRO A 97 3.54 6.00 -10.71
C PRO A 97 2.64 6.34 -9.53
N VAL A 98 2.89 5.74 -8.35
CA VAL A 98 2.16 6.07 -7.12
C VAL A 98 2.56 7.45 -6.61
N LYS A 99 3.87 7.76 -6.58
CA LYS A 99 4.38 9.06 -6.11
C LYS A 99 4.06 10.21 -7.06
N THR A 100 3.91 9.95 -8.34
CA THR A 100 3.54 10.96 -9.35
C THR A 100 2.04 11.01 -9.62
N LEU A 101 1.23 10.27 -8.85
CA LEU A 101 -0.21 10.22 -9.05
C LEU A 101 -0.84 11.58 -8.75
N ASN A 102 -1.39 12.22 -9.76
CA ASN A 102 -2.09 13.49 -9.59
C ASN A 102 -3.57 13.26 -9.25
N ILE A 103 -3.86 13.01 -7.97
CA ILE A 103 -5.24 12.83 -7.47
C ILE A 103 -6.15 13.99 -7.85
N SER A 104 -5.66 15.24 -7.83
CA SER A 104 -6.48 16.42 -8.15
C SER A 104 -7.07 16.41 -9.56
N SER A 105 -6.40 15.74 -10.51
CA SER A 105 -6.91 15.56 -11.87
C SER A 105 -7.95 14.44 -12.01
N LEU A 106 -7.97 13.47 -11.09
CA LEU A 106 -8.91 12.33 -11.12
C LEU A 106 -10.30 12.71 -10.59
N ILE A 107 -10.39 13.84 -9.90
CA ILE A 107 -11.56 14.26 -9.12
C ILE A 107 -12.36 15.39 -9.78
N GLU A 108 -11.93 15.88 -10.95
CA GLU A 108 -12.61 16.98 -11.66
C GLU A 108 -14.11 16.71 -11.89
N ASN A 109 -14.50 15.43 -11.85
CA ASN A 109 -15.85 14.91 -12.12
C ASN A 109 -16.49 14.09 -10.97
N ILE A 110 -16.06 14.23 -9.71
CA ILE A 110 -16.70 13.52 -8.58
C ILE A 110 -17.59 14.49 -7.81
N ASP A 111 -18.90 14.41 -8.07
CA ASP A 111 -19.92 14.98 -7.19
C ASP A 111 -20.08 14.08 -5.97
N SER A 112 -19.81 14.61 -4.79
CA SER A 112 -19.81 13.86 -3.53
C SER A 112 -20.75 14.49 -2.50
N ASN A 113 -21.33 13.62 -1.66
CA ASN A 113 -22.02 14.00 -0.42
C ASN A 113 -21.05 14.13 0.77
N VAL A 114 -19.81 13.69 0.59
CA VAL A 114 -18.73 13.73 1.58
C VAL A 114 -17.74 14.85 1.23
N GLU A 115 -17.36 15.67 2.21
CA GLU A 115 -16.42 16.80 2.04
C GLU A 115 -14.99 16.35 1.72
N GLU A 116 -14.55 15.25 2.33
CA GLU A 116 -13.17 14.78 2.26
C GLU A 116 -13.13 13.30 1.91
N LEU A 117 -12.40 12.94 0.85
CA LEU A 117 -12.05 11.56 0.52
C LEU A 117 -10.53 11.41 0.64
N GLU A 118 -10.09 10.22 1.03
CA GLU A 118 -8.67 9.94 1.16
C GLU A 118 -8.31 8.69 0.37
N VAL A 119 -7.28 8.79 -0.47
CA VAL A 119 -6.64 7.63 -1.08
C VAL A 119 -5.41 7.29 -0.26
N VAL A 120 -5.34 6.07 0.26
CA VAL A 120 -4.18 5.58 1.02
C VAL A 120 -3.54 4.43 0.27
N VAL A 121 -2.21 4.41 0.16
CA VAL A 121 -1.49 3.28 -0.43
C VAL A 121 -0.70 2.54 0.65
N LEU A 122 -1.05 1.28 0.87
CA LEU A 122 -0.43 0.43 1.89
C LEU A 122 0.14 -0.85 1.27
N PRO A 123 1.32 -1.33 1.69
CA PRO A 123 1.74 -2.69 1.39
C PRO A 123 0.94 -3.67 2.26
N LEU A 124 0.08 -4.50 1.65
CA LEU A 124 -0.80 -5.42 2.39
C LEU A 124 -0.57 -6.89 1.98
N HIS A 125 -1.52 -7.77 2.28
CA HIS A 125 -1.38 -9.21 2.04
C HIS A 125 -2.06 -9.67 0.73
N THR A 126 -3.40 -9.57 0.65
CA THR A 126 -4.22 -10.36 -0.28
C THR A 126 -5.21 -9.51 -1.05
N GLU A 127 -6.11 -8.81 -0.35
CA GLU A 127 -7.12 -8.01 -1.03
C GLU A 127 -6.47 -6.91 -1.86
N THR A 128 -7.08 -6.60 -3.00
CA THR A 128 -6.57 -5.56 -3.88
C THR A 128 -6.78 -4.20 -3.25
N HIS A 129 -7.92 -3.96 -2.63
CA HIS A 129 -8.25 -2.68 -2.00
C HIS A 129 -9.28 -2.86 -0.88
N TYR A 130 -9.44 -1.82 -0.09
CA TYR A 130 -10.48 -1.69 0.94
C TYR A 130 -11.16 -0.34 0.81
N ILE A 131 -12.45 -0.30 1.14
CA ILE A 131 -13.19 0.96 1.34
C ILE A 131 -13.58 1.00 2.82
N VAL A 132 -13.01 1.96 3.56
CA VAL A 132 -13.25 2.14 4.99
C VAL A 132 -13.64 3.59 5.21
N ASP A 133 -14.86 3.83 5.69
CA ASP A 133 -15.44 5.17 5.83
C ASP A 133 -15.30 5.99 4.53
N ASN A 134 -14.55 7.09 4.58
CA ASN A 134 -14.26 7.97 3.45
C ASN A 134 -12.92 7.66 2.74
N LYS A 135 -12.29 6.52 3.06
CA LYS A 135 -10.98 6.11 2.54
C LYS A 135 -11.07 5.02 1.49
N LEU A 136 -10.35 5.21 0.39
CA LEU A 136 -9.96 4.17 -0.54
C LEU A 136 -8.53 3.72 -0.22
N ILE A 137 -8.37 2.50 0.27
CA ILE A 137 -7.07 1.94 0.62
C ILE A 137 -6.64 0.97 -0.47
N LEU A 138 -5.56 1.27 -1.17
CA LEU A 138 -5.00 0.45 -2.24
C LEU A 138 -3.87 -0.42 -1.70
N ASN A 139 -3.89 -1.71 -2.02
CA ASN A 139 -2.76 -2.59 -1.78
C ASN A 139 -1.67 -2.34 -2.83
N PHE A 140 -0.55 -1.80 -2.40
CA PHE A 140 0.62 -1.53 -3.24
C PHE A 140 1.06 -2.76 -4.05
N PHE A 141 1.05 -3.95 -3.44
CA PHE A 141 1.46 -5.19 -4.12
C PHE A 141 0.46 -5.68 -5.18
N SER A 142 -0.67 -5.00 -5.35
CA SER A 142 -1.64 -5.29 -6.42
C SER A 142 -1.44 -4.42 -7.65
N ILE A 143 -0.54 -3.42 -7.60
CA ILE A 143 -0.12 -2.64 -8.76
C ILE A 143 0.67 -3.53 -9.72
N ARG A 144 0.44 -3.38 -11.02
CA ARG A 144 1.13 -4.11 -12.08
C ARG A 144 1.70 -3.13 -13.10
N LEU A 145 2.96 -3.35 -13.45
CA LEU A 145 3.62 -2.67 -14.57
C LEU A 145 3.63 -3.61 -15.77
N ASP A 146 3.49 -3.07 -16.98
CA ASP A 146 3.76 -3.82 -18.19
C ASP A 146 5.29 -3.97 -18.39
N PHE A 147 5.78 -5.20 -18.56
CA PHE A 147 7.22 -5.47 -18.70
C PHE A 147 7.85 -4.89 -19.97
N MET A 148 7.05 -4.55 -20.98
CA MET A 148 7.50 -3.91 -22.21
C MET A 148 7.45 -2.38 -22.11
N ASP A 149 6.59 -1.84 -21.25
CA ASP A 149 6.42 -0.40 -21.03
C ASP A 149 5.97 -0.10 -19.60
N TYR A 150 6.93 0.24 -18.72
CA TYR A 150 6.66 0.60 -17.32
C TYR A 150 5.82 1.87 -17.13
N SER A 151 5.50 2.62 -18.20
CA SER A 151 4.51 3.71 -18.12
C SER A 151 3.06 3.19 -18.07
N ILE A 152 2.84 1.94 -18.49
CA ILE A 152 1.53 1.29 -18.42
C ILE A 152 1.38 0.68 -17.03
N VAL A 153 0.54 1.32 -16.23
CA VAL A 153 0.29 0.93 -14.83
C VAL A 153 -1.15 0.50 -14.68
N THR A 154 -1.33 -0.75 -14.29
CA THR A 154 -2.65 -1.34 -14.12
C THR A 154 -2.90 -1.78 -12.68
N PHE A 155 -4.17 -1.81 -12.33
CA PHE A 155 -4.69 -2.25 -11.06
C PHE A 155 -6.02 -2.96 -11.33
N ASP A 156 -6.17 -4.18 -10.83
CA ASP A 156 -7.35 -5.02 -11.12
C ASP A 156 -7.73 -5.08 -12.61
N ASN A 157 -6.71 -5.28 -13.48
CA ASN A 157 -6.84 -5.39 -14.95
C ASN A 157 -7.34 -4.12 -15.67
N MET A 158 -7.28 -2.95 -15.05
CA MET A 158 -7.56 -1.66 -15.70
C MET A 158 -6.51 -0.60 -15.36
N PRO A 159 -6.43 0.53 -16.07
CA PRO A 159 -5.50 1.60 -15.72
C PRO A 159 -5.69 2.07 -14.28
N LEU A 160 -4.59 2.29 -13.55
CA LEU A 160 -4.63 2.65 -12.13
C LEU A 160 -5.48 3.90 -11.87
N ALA A 161 -5.34 4.93 -12.71
CA ALA A 161 -6.11 6.18 -12.63
C ALA A 161 -7.63 5.92 -12.74
N ASP A 162 -8.03 5.11 -13.72
CA ASP A 162 -9.44 4.78 -13.97
C ASP A 162 -10.03 3.97 -12.81
N PHE A 163 -9.26 3.04 -12.25
CA PHE A 163 -9.66 2.28 -11.07
C PHE A 163 -9.93 3.20 -9.88
N ILE A 164 -8.98 4.09 -9.57
CA ILE A 164 -9.09 5.03 -8.44
C ILE A 164 -10.31 5.94 -8.61
N GLN A 165 -10.51 6.48 -9.81
CA GLN A 165 -11.66 7.33 -10.09
C GLN A 165 -12.98 6.58 -9.86
N LYS A 166 -13.11 5.36 -10.39
CA LYS A 166 -14.30 4.54 -10.21
C LYS A 166 -14.54 4.20 -8.73
N ALA A 167 -13.51 3.76 -8.02
CA ALA A 167 -13.62 3.39 -6.62
C ALA A 167 -13.99 4.61 -5.75
N LEU A 168 -13.41 5.79 -6.00
CA LEU A 168 -13.78 7.01 -5.29
C LEU A 168 -15.25 7.43 -5.53
N GLN A 169 -15.80 7.19 -6.72
CA GLN A 169 -17.23 7.42 -6.98
C GLN A 169 -18.12 6.48 -6.14
N GLU A 170 -17.68 5.23 -5.93
CA GLU A 170 -18.38 4.29 -5.04
C GLU A 170 -18.30 4.73 -3.57
N VAL A 171 -17.18 5.30 -3.13
CA VAL A 171 -17.07 5.89 -1.77
C VAL A 171 -17.96 7.12 -1.64
N ALA A 172 -17.93 8.02 -2.62
CA ALA A 172 -18.67 9.29 -2.62
C ALA A 172 -20.20 9.15 -2.69
N SER A 173 -20.69 8.00 -3.16
CA SER A 173 -22.11 7.70 -3.31
C SER A 173 -22.73 6.92 -2.15
N LYS A 174 -21.90 6.43 -1.21
CA LYS A 174 -22.36 5.89 0.07
C LYS A 174 -22.80 7.02 1.02
#